data_AF-A0A1H5YHN7-F1
#
_entry.id   AF-A0A1H5YHN7-F1
#
_cell.length_a   1.000
_cell.length_b   1.000
_cell.length_c   1.000
_cell.angle_alpha   90.00
_cell.angle_beta   90.00
_cell.angle_gamma   90.00
#
_symmetry.space_group_name_H-M   'P 1'
#
loop_
_entity.id
_entity.type
_entity.pdbx_description
1 polymer ?
#
loop_
_entity_poly.entity_id
_entity_poly.type
_entity_poly.pdbx_seq_one_letter_code
_entity_poly.pdbx_strand_id
1 'polypeptide(L)'
;MNKFALSIACALSLVVSGIQSAFAENVATVGDTVFILDNPASGSPQLIASVLNADSTTNPNLCFSGQSSLDLGLGEGISATDIIVNNGTAIITTTSTDVPGGVIFRDISSCIAANSICMATVNGSLLTIPCVQYNNQVLTVVLEQRGNSMNWELISSPILNDTFAGSKANKGN
;
A
#
# COMPACT_ATOMS: atom_id res chain seq x y z
N MET A 1 -19.99 -4.03 -52.74
CA MET A 1 -19.26 -4.48 -51.54
C MET A 1 -20.23 -4.44 -50.36
N ASN A 2 -20.53 -5.60 -49.78
CA ASN A 2 -21.64 -5.79 -48.86
C ASN A 2 -21.24 -5.32 -47.44
N LYS A 3 -21.93 -4.33 -46.89
CA LYS A 3 -21.60 -3.66 -45.60
C LYS A 3 -21.57 -4.62 -44.40
N PHE A 4 -22.15 -5.81 -44.55
CA PHE A 4 -22.16 -6.87 -43.53
C PHE A 4 -20.84 -7.62 -43.39
N ALA A 5 -19.93 -7.56 -44.37
CA ALA A 5 -18.65 -8.27 -44.29
C ALA A 5 -17.63 -7.56 -43.37
N LEU A 6 -17.76 -6.25 -43.18
CA LEU A 6 -16.79 -5.46 -42.41
C LEU A 6 -17.02 -5.57 -40.89
N SER A 7 -18.27 -5.72 -40.44
CA SER A 7 -18.58 -5.90 -39.01
C SER A 7 -18.15 -7.26 -38.46
N ILE A 8 -18.12 -8.31 -39.29
CA ILE A 8 -17.73 -9.66 -38.84
C ILE A 8 -16.20 -9.76 -38.67
N ALA A 9 -15.43 -9.05 -39.50
CA ALA A 9 -13.97 -9.05 -39.40
C ALA A 9 -13.44 -8.38 -38.13
N CYS A 10 -14.10 -7.32 -37.63
CA CYS A 10 -13.72 -6.66 -36.38
C CYS A 10 -14.05 -7.47 -35.11
N ALA A 11 -15.09 -8.33 -35.15
CA ALA A 11 -15.45 -9.14 -34.00
C ALA A 11 -14.48 -10.32 -33.78
N LEU A 12 -13.87 -10.84 -34.86
CA LEU A 12 -12.89 -11.92 -34.78
C LEU A 12 -11.48 -11.44 -34.40
N SER A 13 -11.13 -10.17 -34.62
CA SER A 13 -9.80 -9.63 -34.23
C SER A 13 -9.68 -9.38 -32.72
N LEU A 14 -10.79 -9.29 -31.98
CA LEU A 14 -10.78 -9.11 -30.52
C LEU A 14 -10.62 -10.42 -29.74
N VAL A 15 -10.69 -11.58 -30.40
CA VAL A 15 -10.55 -12.90 -29.74
C VAL A 15 -9.09 -13.38 -29.71
N VAL A 16 -8.18 -12.68 -30.42
CA VAL A 16 -6.74 -13.00 -30.48
C VAL A 16 -5.89 -12.04 -29.64
N SER A 17 -6.49 -11.10 -28.91
CA SER A 17 -5.79 -10.49 -27.77
C SER A 17 -5.86 -11.47 -26.62
N GLY A 18 -4.87 -12.35 -26.53
CA GLY A 18 -4.64 -13.23 -25.39
C GLY A 18 -4.70 -12.40 -24.12
N ILE A 19 -5.84 -12.48 -23.43
CA ILE A 19 -6.01 -11.91 -22.10
C ILE A 19 -5.10 -12.77 -21.24
N GLN A 20 -3.83 -12.37 -21.11
CA GLN A 20 -2.97 -12.91 -20.08
C GLN A 20 -3.69 -12.59 -18.78
N SER A 21 -4.26 -13.62 -18.15
CA SER A 21 -4.77 -13.54 -16.81
C SER A 21 -3.57 -13.23 -15.92
N ALA A 22 -3.27 -11.94 -15.74
CA ALA A 22 -2.41 -11.49 -14.68
C ALA A 22 -3.18 -11.78 -13.40
N PHE A 23 -2.82 -12.86 -12.72
CA PHE A 23 -3.27 -13.07 -11.35
C PHE A 23 -2.71 -11.90 -10.55
N ALA A 24 -3.59 -11.17 -9.88
CA ALA A 24 -3.13 -10.14 -8.95
C ALA A 24 -2.26 -10.84 -7.90
N GLU A 25 -1.07 -10.29 -7.66
CA GLU A 25 -0.20 -10.75 -6.58
C GLU A 25 -0.95 -10.61 -5.25
N ASN A 26 -0.74 -11.56 -4.34
CA ASN A 26 -1.39 -11.49 -3.03
C ASN A 26 -0.62 -10.53 -2.15
N VAL A 27 -1.31 -9.51 -1.67
CA VAL A 27 -0.71 -8.40 -0.94
C VAL A 27 -1.35 -8.23 0.42
N ALA A 28 -0.52 -8.02 1.44
CA ALA A 28 -0.94 -7.55 2.75
C ALA A 28 -0.19 -6.26 3.10
N THR A 29 -0.81 -5.39 3.89
CA THR A 29 -0.19 -4.14 4.33
C THR A 29 -0.23 -4.03 5.85
N VAL A 30 0.87 -3.57 6.44
CA VAL A 30 0.93 -3.18 7.86
C VAL A 30 1.72 -1.89 7.99
N GLY A 31 1.05 -0.83 8.43
CA GLY A 31 1.63 0.51 8.43
C GLY A 31 2.09 0.89 7.02
N ASP A 32 3.35 1.28 6.90
CA ASP A 32 3.98 1.60 5.61
C ASP A 32 4.57 0.39 4.91
N THR A 33 4.47 -0.83 5.45
CA THR A 33 5.06 -1.99 4.77
C THR A 33 4.01 -2.73 3.97
N VAL A 34 4.28 -2.88 2.67
CA VAL A 34 3.57 -3.76 1.75
C VAL A 34 4.33 -5.08 1.70
N PHE A 35 3.60 -6.16 1.96
CA PHE A 35 4.06 -7.53 1.82
C PHE A 35 3.44 -8.12 0.57
N ILE A 36 4.26 -8.61 -0.34
CA ILE A 36 3.84 -9.16 -1.62
C ILE A 36 4.26 -10.62 -1.65
N LEU A 37 3.32 -11.52 -1.94
CA LEU A 37 3.64 -12.91 -2.29
C LEU A 37 3.91 -13.00 -3.78
N ASP A 38 5.18 -13.20 -4.12
CA ASP A 38 5.61 -13.47 -5.48
C ASP A 38 5.68 -14.99 -5.70
N ASN A 39 5.05 -15.45 -6.78
CA ASN A 39 5.09 -16.84 -7.21
C ASN A 39 5.83 -16.90 -8.55
N PRO A 40 7.17 -16.96 -8.55
CA PRO A 40 7.92 -16.98 -9.78
C PRO A 40 7.57 -18.22 -10.59
N ALA A 41 7.68 -18.13 -11.92
CA ALA A 41 7.39 -19.24 -12.84
C ALA A 41 8.28 -20.47 -12.58
N SER A 42 9.42 -20.27 -11.92
CA SER A 42 10.35 -21.32 -11.50
C SER A 42 10.91 -21.00 -10.13
N GLY A 43 11.06 -22.02 -9.29
CA GLY A 43 11.57 -21.88 -7.92
C GLY A 43 10.46 -21.76 -6.87
N SER A 44 10.89 -21.45 -5.65
CA SER A 44 10.03 -21.29 -4.49
C SER A 44 9.36 -19.91 -4.49
N PRO A 45 8.08 -19.80 -4.06
CA PRO A 45 7.44 -18.53 -3.77
C PRO A 45 8.25 -17.69 -2.78
N GLN A 46 8.22 -16.38 -2.97
CA GLN A 46 8.93 -15.41 -2.15
C GLN A 46 7.96 -14.48 -1.44
N LEU A 47 8.32 -14.06 -0.23
CA LEU A 47 7.70 -12.94 0.45
C LEU A 47 8.57 -11.70 0.27
N ILE A 48 8.07 -10.70 -0.43
CA ILE A 48 8.76 -9.43 -0.68
C ILE A 48 8.21 -8.39 0.29
N ALA A 49 9.09 -7.60 0.90
CA ALA A 49 8.71 -6.46 1.73
C ALA A 49 9.12 -5.16 1.04
N SER A 50 8.17 -4.24 0.90
CA SER A 50 8.37 -2.92 0.30
C SER A 50 7.79 -1.84 1.20
N VAL A 51 8.36 -0.63 1.19
CA VAL A 51 7.83 0.51 1.95
C VAL A 51 6.93 1.35 1.04
N LEU A 52 5.70 1.63 1.47
CA LEU A 52 4.80 2.62 0.89
C LEU A 52 5.49 3.98 0.88
N ASN A 53 5.46 4.66 -0.26
CA ASN A 53 6.17 5.92 -0.50
C ASN A 53 7.69 5.82 -0.53
N ALA A 54 8.25 4.64 -0.84
CA ALA A 54 9.61 4.61 -1.34
C ALA A 54 9.65 5.41 -2.66
N ASP A 55 10.25 6.60 -2.65
CA ASP A 55 10.68 7.26 -3.86
C ASP A 55 11.63 6.34 -4.66
N SER A 56 11.90 6.65 -5.93
CA SER A 56 12.80 5.83 -6.75
C SER A 56 14.25 5.77 -6.25
N THR A 57 14.56 6.38 -5.09
CA THR A 57 15.87 6.42 -4.45
C THR A 57 15.90 5.72 -3.09
N THR A 58 14.77 5.26 -2.58
CA THR A 58 14.67 4.59 -1.28
C THR A 58 14.86 3.09 -1.48
N ASN A 59 15.80 2.54 -0.72
CA ASN A 59 16.12 1.12 -0.74
C ASN A 59 14.86 0.29 -0.41
N PRO A 60 14.66 -0.87 -1.04
CA PRO A 60 13.59 -1.79 -0.66
C PRO A 60 13.73 -2.15 0.82
N ASN A 61 12.63 -2.53 1.48
CA ASN A 61 12.66 -2.81 2.92
C ASN A 61 13.57 -4.02 3.21
N LEU A 62 14.81 -3.78 3.65
CA LEU A 62 15.84 -4.80 3.87
C LEU A 62 15.67 -5.55 5.21
N CYS A 63 14.44 -5.93 5.52
CA CYS A 63 14.07 -6.43 6.84
C CYS A 63 14.25 -7.94 7.02
N PHE A 64 14.47 -8.68 5.93
CA PHE A 64 14.77 -10.12 5.97
C PHE A 64 16.29 -10.32 6.11
N SER A 65 16.84 -9.99 7.27
CA SER A 65 18.28 -10.09 7.53
C SER A 65 19.15 -9.35 6.50
N GLY A 66 18.70 -8.15 6.09
CA GLY A 66 19.38 -7.35 5.07
C GLY A 66 18.95 -7.63 3.62
N GLN A 67 17.91 -8.45 3.42
CA GLN A 67 17.31 -8.73 2.11
C GLN A 67 15.90 -8.13 2.00
N SER A 68 15.48 -7.81 0.77
CA SER A 68 14.13 -7.32 0.46
C SER A 68 13.11 -8.42 0.19
N SER A 69 13.58 -9.65 -0.01
CA SER A 69 12.72 -10.82 -0.16
C SER A 69 13.20 -11.98 0.71
N LEU A 70 12.25 -12.81 1.10
CA LEU A 70 12.45 -14.04 1.84
C LEU A 70 11.94 -15.21 1.01
N ASP A 71 12.83 -16.15 0.68
CA ASP A 71 12.42 -17.44 0.13
C ASP A 71 11.59 -18.20 1.17
N LEU A 72 10.39 -18.64 0.79
CA LEU A 72 9.51 -19.38 1.68
C LEU A 72 9.95 -20.85 1.85
N GLY A 73 10.98 -21.30 1.14
CA GLY A 73 11.53 -22.66 1.24
C GLY A 73 10.52 -23.73 0.83
N LEU A 74 9.59 -23.39 -0.06
CA LEU A 74 8.59 -24.32 -0.57
C LEU A 74 9.18 -25.02 -1.80
N GLY A 75 8.82 -26.30 -1.98
CA GLY A 75 9.25 -27.05 -3.15
C GLY A 75 8.63 -26.52 -4.45
N GLU A 76 9.19 -26.94 -5.59
CA GLU A 76 8.59 -26.68 -6.89
C GLU A 76 7.14 -27.20 -6.94
N GLY A 77 6.25 -26.48 -7.62
CA GLY A 77 4.84 -26.86 -7.71
C GLY A 77 3.98 -26.49 -6.49
N ILE A 78 4.53 -25.70 -5.56
CA ILE A 78 3.77 -25.08 -4.46
C ILE A 78 3.67 -23.57 -4.72
N SER A 79 2.45 -23.03 -4.62
CA SER A 79 2.18 -21.60 -4.76
C SER A 79 1.64 -21.02 -3.45
N ALA A 80 2.05 -19.80 -3.13
CA ALA A 80 1.48 -19.00 -2.05
C ALA A 80 0.27 -18.20 -2.59
N THR A 81 -0.90 -18.42 -2.00
CA THR A 81 -2.19 -17.99 -2.55
C THR A 81 -2.90 -16.93 -1.73
N ASP A 82 -2.47 -16.70 -0.49
CA ASP A 82 -3.03 -15.66 0.36
C ASP A 82 -2.03 -15.31 1.46
N ILE A 83 -2.09 -14.07 1.94
CA ILE A 83 -1.29 -13.57 3.06
C ILE A 83 -2.14 -12.71 3.98
N ILE A 84 -2.06 -13.02 5.27
CA ILE A 84 -2.58 -12.19 6.35
C ILE A 84 -1.43 -11.88 7.29
N VAL A 85 -1.30 -10.63 7.73
CA VAL A 85 -0.34 -10.27 8.76
C VAL A 85 -1.05 -10.06 10.08
N ASN A 86 -0.58 -10.73 11.12
CA ASN A 86 -1.08 -10.57 12.48
C ASN A 86 0.08 -10.47 13.47
N ASN A 87 0.15 -9.36 14.20
CA ASN A 87 1.11 -9.13 15.30
C ASN A 87 2.57 -9.53 14.97
N GLY A 88 3.11 -9.05 13.84
CA GLY A 88 4.47 -9.39 13.43
C GLY A 88 4.64 -10.75 12.76
N THR A 89 3.57 -11.50 12.54
CA THR A 89 3.61 -12.80 11.85
C THR A 89 2.85 -12.72 10.54
N ALA A 90 3.49 -13.08 9.43
CA ALA A 90 2.83 -13.38 8.18
C ALA A 90 2.29 -14.82 8.20
N ILE A 91 0.99 -14.96 7.99
CA ILE A 91 0.26 -16.22 7.86
C ILE A 91 -0.05 -16.38 6.38
N ILE A 92 0.56 -17.37 5.75
CA ILE A 92 0.54 -17.54 4.31
C ILE A 92 -0.14 -18.87 3.98
N THR A 93 -1.19 -18.81 3.16
CA THR A 93 -1.88 -20.00 2.67
C THR A 93 -1.22 -20.48 1.38
N THR A 94 -0.92 -21.76 1.28
CA THR A 94 -0.29 -22.37 0.11
C THR A 94 -1.21 -23.37 -0.56
N THR A 95 -0.99 -23.61 -1.85
CA THR A 95 -1.63 -24.66 -2.64
C THR A 95 -0.59 -25.41 -3.44
N SER A 96 -0.82 -26.70 -3.68
CA SER A 96 0.00 -27.50 -4.59
C SER A 96 -0.89 -28.38 -5.44
N THR A 97 -0.41 -28.77 -6.61
CA THR A 97 -1.08 -29.75 -7.48
C THR A 97 -0.96 -31.18 -6.94
N ASP A 98 0.10 -31.45 -6.17
CA ASP A 98 0.50 -32.82 -5.83
C ASP A 98 0.24 -33.17 -4.37
N VAL A 99 0.06 -32.15 -3.52
CA VAL A 99 -0.13 -32.28 -2.08
C VAL A 99 -1.20 -31.28 -1.62
N PRO A 100 -2.03 -31.61 -0.62
CA PRO A 100 -2.95 -30.63 -0.05
C PRO A 100 -2.21 -29.37 0.40
N GLY A 101 -2.79 -28.21 0.05
CA GLY A 101 -2.31 -26.91 0.48
C GLY A 101 -2.21 -26.79 2.00
N GLY A 102 -1.35 -25.88 2.47
CA GLY A 102 -1.07 -25.71 3.89
C GLY A 102 -1.10 -24.25 4.32
N VAL A 103 -0.74 -24.03 5.58
CA VAL A 103 -0.52 -22.69 6.13
C VAL A 103 0.90 -22.64 6.67
N ILE A 104 1.66 -21.63 6.27
CA ILE A 104 3.00 -21.37 6.80
C ILE A 104 3.01 -20.06 7.56
N PHE A 105 3.89 -19.99 8.56
CA PHE A 105 4.07 -18.82 9.40
C PHE A 105 5.48 -18.28 9.21
N ARG A 106 5.62 -16.97 9.04
CA ARG A 106 6.91 -16.28 8.97
C ARG A 106 6.90 -15.09 9.90
N ASP A 107 7.94 -14.97 10.72
CA ASP A 107 8.16 -13.78 11.51
C ASP A 107 8.62 -12.64 10.59
N ILE A 108 7.87 -11.55 10.65
CA ILE A 108 8.09 -10.31 9.89
C ILE A 108 8.08 -9.11 10.84
N SER A 109 8.23 -9.32 12.14
CA SER A 109 8.21 -8.26 13.15
C SER A 109 9.30 -7.20 12.88
N SER A 110 10.45 -7.61 12.35
CA SER A 110 11.51 -6.70 11.89
C SER A 110 11.16 -5.89 10.64
N CYS A 111 10.19 -6.35 9.85
CA CYS A 111 9.75 -5.73 8.61
C CYS A 111 8.67 -4.68 8.81
N ILE A 112 7.90 -4.79 9.90
CA ILE A 112 6.90 -3.79 10.22
C ILE A 112 7.66 -2.56 10.71
N ALA A 113 7.86 -1.62 9.80
CA ALA A 113 8.41 -0.32 10.16
C ALA A 113 7.63 0.21 11.37
N ALA A 114 8.35 0.50 12.45
CA ALA A 114 7.77 0.99 13.69
C ALA A 114 7.05 2.31 13.38
N ASN A 115 5.74 2.23 13.18
CA ASN A 115 4.81 3.32 12.92
C ASN A 115 5.36 4.37 11.96
N SER A 116 4.91 4.32 10.70
CA SER A 116 4.97 5.51 9.87
C SER A 116 4.44 6.71 10.63
N ILE A 117 5.33 7.62 10.94
CA ILE A 117 5.00 8.89 11.54
C ILE A 117 4.29 9.81 10.54
N CYS A 118 4.11 9.41 9.27
CA CYS A 118 3.67 10.29 8.18
C CYS A 118 2.42 9.81 7.41
N MET A 119 1.53 9.04 8.03
CA MET A 119 0.25 8.68 7.41
C MET A 119 -0.90 9.58 7.85
N ALA A 120 -1.64 10.10 6.87
CA ALA A 120 -2.90 10.76 7.16
C ALA A 120 -3.93 9.74 7.65
N THR A 121 -4.59 10.03 8.77
CA THR A 121 -5.60 9.15 9.38
C THR A 121 -6.92 9.89 9.52
N VAL A 122 -8.03 9.19 9.28
CA VAL A 122 -9.38 9.69 9.55
C VAL A 122 -9.95 8.90 10.73
N ASN A 123 -10.32 9.60 11.80
CA ASN A 123 -10.98 9.04 12.97
C ASN A 123 -12.24 9.86 13.29
N GLY A 124 -13.40 9.30 12.97
CA GLY A 124 -14.66 10.03 13.05
C GLY A 124 -14.67 11.26 12.13
N SER A 125 -14.96 12.43 12.70
CA SER A 125 -14.95 13.72 12.01
C SER A 125 -13.56 14.37 11.95
N LEU A 126 -12.47 13.69 12.33
CA LEU A 126 -11.13 14.26 12.36
C LEU A 126 -10.20 13.62 11.33
N LEU A 127 -9.54 14.46 10.53
CA LEU A 127 -8.45 14.10 9.63
C LEU A 127 -7.14 14.61 10.23
N THR A 128 -6.26 13.69 10.63
CA THR A 128 -4.92 14.01 11.12
C THR A 128 -3.92 13.76 10.01
N ILE A 129 -3.19 14.80 9.60
CA ILE A 129 -2.13 14.73 8.60
C ILE A 129 -0.81 15.02 9.31
N PRO A 130 -0.01 14.00 9.63
CA PRO A 130 1.31 14.21 10.18
C PRO A 130 2.33 14.53 9.08
N CYS A 131 3.48 15.07 9.48
CA CYS A 131 4.61 15.40 8.60
C CYS A 131 4.39 16.53 7.57
N VAL A 132 3.50 17.48 7.86
CA VAL A 132 3.34 18.68 7.03
C VAL A 132 4.57 19.57 7.17
N GLN A 133 5.29 19.80 6.07
CA GLN A 133 6.42 20.72 6.05
C GLN A 133 5.96 22.17 5.95
N TYR A 134 6.42 23.01 6.87
CA TYR A 134 6.16 24.45 6.88
C TYR A 134 7.33 25.19 7.55
N ASN A 135 7.87 26.23 6.91
CA ASN A 135 9.01 27.02 7.44
C ASN A 135 10.16 26.15 8.00
N ASN A 136 10.57 25.13 7.25
CA ASN A 136 11.62 24.16 7.63
C ASN A 136 11.32 23.36 8.91
N GLN A 137 10.07 23.33 9.36
CA GLN A 137 9.58 22.50 10.45
C GLN A 137 8.64 21.41 9.92
N VAL A 138 8.57 20.30 10.64
CA VAL A 138 7.69 19.17 10.36
C VAL A 138 6.59 19.18 11.42
N LEU A 139 5.34 19.32 10.98
CA LEU A 139 4.19 19.56 11.86
C LEU A 139 3.11 18.49 11.65
N THR A 140 2.31 18.25 12.69
CA THR A 140 1.06 17.50 12.56
C THR A 140 -0.10 18.48 12.50
N VAL A 141 -0.94 18.33 11.47
CA VAL A 141 -2.12 19.16 11.23
C VAL A 141 -3.36 18.33 11.51
N VAL A 142 -4.31 18.90 12.24
CA VAL A 142 -5.61 18.25 12.51
C VAL A 142 -6.72 19.11 11.91
N LEU A 143 -7.51 18.48 11.05
CA LEU A 143 -8.66 19.05 10.37
C LEU A 143 -9.94 18.38 10.88
N GLU A 144 -11.05 19.11 10.95
CA GLU A 144 -12.38 18.55 11.23
C GLU A 144 -13.27 18.60 10.00
N GLN A 145 -14.14 17.62 9.87
CA GLN A 145 -15.11 17.53 8.81
C GLN A 145 -16.15 18.67 8.92
N ARG A 146 -16.31 19.43 7.84
CA ARG A 146 -17.34 20.48 7.77
C ARG A 146 -18.72 19.83 7.62
N GLY A 147 -19.45 19.70 8.73
CA GLY A 147 -20.76 19.07 8.77
C GLY A 147 -20.72 17.66 8.18
N ASN A 148 -21.61 17.35 7.23
CA ASN A 148 -21.66 16.05 6.53
C ASN A 148 -20.96 16.06 5.15
N SER A 149 -20.12 17.06 4.87
CA SER A 149 -19.43 17.15 3.57
C SER A 149 -18.11 16.38 3.56
N MET A 150 -17.53 16.17 2.38
CA MET A 150 -16.15 15.65 2.23
C MET A 150 -15.09 16.75 2.39
N ASN A 151 -15.48 17.94 2.85
CA ASN A 151 -14.56 19.06 3.07
C ASN A 151 -14.07 19.08 4.51
N TRP A 152 -12.80 19.44 4.69
CA TRP A 152 -12.13 19.47 5.98
C TRP A 152 -11.69 20.90 6.31
N GLU A 153 -11.92 21.33 7.54
CA GLU A 153 -11.59 22.65 8.08
C GLU A 153 -10.50 22.55 9.13
N LEU A 154 -9.59 23.52 9.14
CA LEU A 154 -8.46 23.53 10.07
C LEU A 154 -8.91 23.91 11.48
N ILE A 155 -8.80 22.96 12.42
CA ILE A 155 -9.05 23.23 13.85
C ILE A 155 -7.76 23.62 14.55
N SER A 156 -6.70 22.84 14.36
CA SER A 156 -5.45 23.03 15.08
C SER A 156 -4.23 22.71 14.22
N SER A 157 -3.27 23.61 14.28
CA SER A 157 -1.93 23.45 13.72
C SER A 157 -1.01 24.40 14.47
N PRO A 158 0.26 24.05 14.71
CA PRO A 158 1.26 25.01 15.20
C PRO A 158 1.34 26.27 14.33
N ILE A 159 0.97 26.16 13.05
CA ILE A 159 0.90 27.26 12.05
C ILE A 159 -0.16 28.31 12.41
N LEU A 160 -1.24 27.94 13.14
CA LEU A 160 -2.29 28.88 13.54
C LEU A 160 -1.78 29.91 14.55
N ASN A 161 -0.76 29.59 15.33
CA ASN A 161 -0.16 30.56 16.26
C ASN A 161 0.64 31.64 15.51
N ASP A 162 1.25 31.31 14.36
CA ASP A 162 2.01 32.25 13.55
C ASP A 162 1.12 33.10 12.62
N THR A 163 -0.02 32.56 12.18
CA THR A 163 -0.87 33.25 11.19
C THR A 163 -1.86 34.24 11.82
N PHE A 164 -2.23 34.08 13.10
CA PHE A 164 -3.16 34.98 13.80
C PHE A 164 -2.48 36.02 14.71
N ALA A 165 -1.17 35.94 14.94
CA ALA A 165 -0.42 37.00 15.62
C ALA A 165 -0.33 38.30 14.80
N GLY A 166 -0.58 38.24 13.49
CA GLY A 166 -0.46 39.39 12.57
C GLY A 166 -1.77 40.03 12.09
N SER A 167 -2.96 39.47 12.37
CA SER A 167 -4.22 39.94 11.78
C SER A 167 -5.16 40.70 12.72
N LYS A 168 -4.67 41.23 13.85
CA LYS A 168 -5.30 42.40 14.48
C LYS A 168 -4.66 43.69 14.00
N ALA A 169 -4.76 43.93 12.70
CA ALA A 169 -4.58 45.27 12.15
C ALA A 169 -5.82 46.11 12.51
N ASN A 170 -5.60 47.08 13.40
CA ASN A 170 -6.17 48.43 13.35
C ASN A 170 -7.59 48.56 12.75
N LYS A 171 -8.61 48.61 13.62
CA LYS A 171 -9.77 49.47 13.34
C LYS A 171 -9.49 50.83 13.98
N GLY A 172 -8.84 51.70 13.22
CA GLY A 172 -8.82 53.13 13.49
C GLY A 172 -10.02 53.80 12.85
N ASN A 173 -10.97 54.23 13.69
CA ASN A 173 -11.62 55.55 13.76
C ASN A 173 -12.85 55.45 14.66
#